data_AF-A0A1Y6D1E5-F1
#
_entry.id   AF-A0A1Y6D1E5-F1
#
_cell.length_a   1.000
_cell.length_b   1.000
_cell.length_c   1.000
_cell.angle_alpha   90.00
_cell.angle_beta   90.00
_cell.angle_gamma   90.00
#
_symmetry.space_group_name_H-M   'P 1'
#
loop_
_entity.id
_entity.type
_entity.pdbx_description
1 polymer ?
#
loop_
_entity_poly.entity_id
_entity_poly.type
_entity_poly.pdbx_seq_one_letter_code
_entity_poly.pdbx_strand_id
1 'polypeptide(L)' 'MKPGDIVNATFNGCHCFVKLVDSGEKYGATFFDVELLSACEMDTGTLPKGTKTWVWPEMLTPVGQGVIALRPRKEIHPT' A
#
# COMPACT_ATOMS: atom_id res chain seq x y z
N MET A 1 -6.56 8.72 3.86
CA MET A 1 -6.42 7.28 4.15
C MET A 1 -7.52 6.90 5.12
N LYS A 2 -8.34 5.92 4.78
CA LYS A 2 -9.46 5.41 5.60
C LYS A 2 -9.41 3.87 5.63
N PRO A 3 -10.00 3.22 6.65
CA PRO A 3 -10.22 1.78 6.62
C PRO A 3 -10.85 1.32 5.30
N GLY A 4 -10.26 0.32 4.67
CA GLY A 4 -10.63 -0.21 3.35
C GLY A 4 -9.77 0.28 2.18
N ASP A 5 -9.06 1.40 2.33
CA ASP A 5 -8.17 1.92 1.29
C ASP A 5 -7.00 0.96 1.03
N ILE A 6 -6.62 0.81 -0.23
CA ILE A 6 -5.43 0.09 -0.64
C ILE A 6 -4.32 1.09 -0.90
N VAL A 7 -3.20 0.93 -0.20
CA VAL A 7 -2.04 1.83 -0.26
C VAL A 7 -0.75 1.03 -0.49
N ASN A 8 0.29 1.71 -0.96
CA ASN A 8 1.64 1.12 -0.96
C ASN A 8 2.22 1.27 0.44
N ALA A 9 2.82 0.21 0.95
CA ALA A 9 3.62 0.24 2.17
C ALA A 9 5.05 -0.17 1.85
N THR A 10 6.00 0.46 2.53
CA THR A 10 7.43 0.13 2.42
C THR A 10 7.90 -0.52 3.71
N PHE A 11 8.26 -1.81 3.63
CA PHE A 11 8.81 -2.58 4.75
C PHE A 11 10.28 -2.89 4.47
N ASN A 12 11.20 -2.27 5.22
CA ASN A 12 12.64 -2.51 5.09
C ASN A 12 13.15 -2.50 3.62
N GLY A 13 12.67 -1.54 2.81
CA GLY A 13 13.04 -1.42 1.39
C GLY A 13 12.18 -2.25 0.43
N CYS A 14 11.30 -3.13 0.90
CA CYS A 14 10.33 -3.84 0.06
C CYS A 14 9.03 -3.04 -0.08
N HIS A 15 8.56 -2.87 -1.31
CA HIS A 15 7.31 -2.17 -1.62
C HIS A 15 6.17 -3.16 -1.86
N CYS A 16 5.11 -3.05 -1.07
CA CYS A 16 4.01 -4.01 -1.07
C CYS A 16 2.66 -3.32 -0.98
N PHE A 17 1.63 -3.93 -1.58
CA PHE A 17 0.26 -3.43 -1.45
C PHE A 17 -0.34 -3.90 -0.15
N VAL A 18 -0.91 -2.97 0.61
CA VAL A 18 -1.61 -3.28 1.85
C VAL A 18 -2.99 -2.65 1.86
N LYS A 19 -3.92 -3.30 2.54
CA LYS A 19 -5.25 -2.76 2.83
C LYS A 19 -5.26 -2.20 4.24
N LEU A 20 -5.70 -0.96 4.39
CA LEU A 20 -5.91 -0.35 5.70
C LEU A 20 -7.10 -1.03 6.38
N VAL A 21 -6.89 -1.56 7.57
CA VAL A 21 -7.91 -2.24 8.37
C VAL A 21 -8.49 -1.27 9.40
N ASP A 22 -7.62 -0.59 10.13
CA ASP A 22 -8.00 0.37 11.17
C ASP A 22 -6.87 1.39 11.40
N SER A 23 -7.11 2.37 12.25
CA SER A 23 -6.11 3.33 12.71
C SER A 23 -6.18 3.52 14.23
N GLY A 24 -5.04 3.57 14.89
CA GLY A 24 -4.95 3.77 16.33
C GLY A 24 -3.88 4.81 16.70
N GLU A 25 -3.68 5.00 18.01
CA GLU A 25 -2.63 5.85 18.54
C GLU A 25 -1.70 5.01 19.44
N LYS A 26 -0.39 5.14 19.20
CA LYS A 26 0.64 4.46 19.99
C LYS A 26 1.82 5.39 20.17
N TYR A 27 2.31 5.53 21.40
CA TYR A 27 3.41 6.44 21.74
C TYR A 27 3.17 7.91 21.33
N GLY A 28 1.91 8.36 21.31
CA GLY A 28 1.55 9.72 20.89
C GLY A 28 1.60 9.95 19.37
N ALA A 29 1.73 8.88 18.58
CA ALA A 29 1.69 8.94 17.12
C ALA A 29 0.58 8.03 16.58
N THR A 30 -0.04 8.45 15.48
CA THR A 30 -1.02 7.63 14.76
C THR A 30 -0.32 6.48 14.05
N PHE A 31 -0.86 5.27 14.16
CA PHE A 31 -0.44 4.12 13.35
C PHE A 31 -1.64 3.57 12.58
N PHE A 32 -1.37 2.80 11.53
CA PHE A 32 -2.39 2.13 10.75
C PHE A 32 -2.22 0.62 10.83
N ASP A 33 -3.30 -0.08 11.21
CA ASP A 33 -3.39 -1.53 11.05
C ASP A 33 -3.62 -1.84 9.58
N VAL A 34 -2.84 -2.77 9.04
CA VAL A 34 -2.83 -3.12 7.64
C VAL A 34 -2.80 -4.63 7.43
N GLU A 35 -3.42 -5.06 6.34
CA GLU A 35 -3.35 -6.44 5.85
C GLU A 35 -2.61 -6.48 4.51
N LEU A 36 -1.57 -7.31 4.41
CA LEU A 36 -0.80 -7.47 3.19
C LEU A 36 -1.64 -8.14 2.09
N LEU A 37 -1.74 -7.49 0.94
CA LEU A 37 -2.44 -8.03 -0.23
C LEU A 37 -1.53 -8.87 -1.14
N SER A 38 -0.22 -8.70 -1.00
CA SER A 38 0.83 -9.48 -1.66
C SER A 38 1.89 -9.91 -0.66
N ALA A 39 2.66 -10.96 -0.99
CA ALA A 39 3.85 -11.27 -0.22
C ALA A 39 4.87 -10.12 -0.33
N CYS A 40 5.62 -9.88 0.73
CA CYS A 40 6.64 -8.85 0.83
C CYS A 40 7.98 -9.50 1.13
N GLU A 41 8.85 -9.57 0.12
CA GLU A 41 10.16 -10.22 0.23
C GLU A 41 11.20 -9.19 0.68
N MET A 42 11.69 -9.34 1.89
CA MET A 42 12.76 -8.53 2.45
C MET A 42 14.03 -9.37 2.56
N ASP A 43 15.19 -8.72 2.66
CA ASP A 43 16.47 -9.41 2.88
C ASP A 43 16.47 -10.27 4.17
N THR A 44 15.67 -9.89 5.16
CA THR A 44 15.51 -10.61 6.43
C THR A 44 14.44 -11.70 6.40
N GLY A 45 13.71 -11.86 5.30
CA GLY A 45 12.65 -12.87 5.13
C GLY A 45 11.40 -12.35 4.42
N THR A 46 10.47 -13.26 4.15
CA THR A 46 9.23 -12.95 3.41
C THR A 46 8.04 -12.82 4.34
N LEU A 47 7.33 -11.70 4.29
CA LEU A 47 6.01 -11.55 4.87
C LEU A 47 4.96 -12.13 3.91
N PRO A 48 4.19 -13.16 4.28
CA PRO A 48 3.20 -13.73 3.39
C PRO A 48 2.01 -12.79 3.17
N LYS A 49 1.29 -13.02 2.06
CA LYS A 49 -0.01 -12.39 1.82
C LYS A 49 -0.98 -12.73 2.96
N GLY A 50 -1.79 -11.76 3.37
CA GLY A 50 -2.77 -11.88 4.44
C GLY A 50 -2.18 -11.65 5.84
N THR A 51 -0.87 -11.42 5.96
CA THR A 51 -0.28 -10.99 7.23
C THR A 51 -0.88 -9.67 7.67
N LYS A 52 -1.39 -9.65 8.91
CA LYS A 52 -1.86 -8.45 9.58
C LYS A 52 -0.72 -7.88 10.40
N THR A 53 -0.40 -6.63 10.15
CA THR A 53 0.64 -5.89 10.84
C THR A 53 0.20 -4.44 11.00
N TRP A 54 1.01 -3.63 11.65
CA TRP A 54 0.80 -2.20 11.75
C TRP A 54 1.97 -1.47 11.10
N VAL A 55 1.72 -0.28 10.58
CA VAL A 55 2.71 0.57 9.95
C VAL A 55 2.51 2.02 10.38
N TRP A 56 3.62 2.76 10.38
CA TRP A 56 3.56 4.20 10.58
C TRP A 56 3.12 4.92 9.29
N PRO A 57 2.49 6.09 9.38
CA PRO A 57 2.00 6.85 8.23
C PRO A 57 3.09 7.14 7.18
N GLU A 58 4.32 7.40 7.61
CA GLU A 58 5.48 7.67 6.74
C GLU A 58 5.93 6.45 5.92
N MET A 59 5.55 5.24 6.33
CA MET A 59 5.82 4.01 5.58
C MET A 59 4.82 3.82 4.44
N LEU A 60 3.73 4.59 4.43
CA LEU A 60 2.65 4.50 3.45
C LEU A 60 2.81 5.53 2.34
N THR A 61 2.68 5.10 1.09
CA THR A 61 2.58 5.97 -0.07
C THR A 61 1.19 5.79 -0.70
N PRO A 62 0.41 6.86 -0.88
CA PRO A 62 -0.89 6.74 -1.53
C PRO A 62 -0.73 6.23 -2.96
N VAL A 63 -1.52 5.22 -3.33
CA VAL A 63 -1.61 4.72 -4.70
C VAL A 63 -2.30 5.80 -5.53
N GLY A 64 -1.52 6.72 -6.11
CA GLY A 64 -2.07 7.85 -6.86
C GLY A 64 -1.25 9.13 -6.92
N GLN A 65 -0.16 9.29 -6.14
CA GLN A 65 0.78 10.42 -6.35
C GLN A 65 1.81 10.16 -7.48
N GLY A 66 1.33 9.48 -8.51
CA GLY A 66 1.98 9.21 -9.77
C GLY A 66 0.89 8.96 -10.80
N VAL A 67 0.06 9.97 -11.07
CA VAL A 67 -0.89 9.95 -12.18
C VAL A 67 -0.09 10.01 -13.47
N ILE A 68 0.49 8.88 -13.89
CA ILE A 68 0.31 8.51 -15.28
C ILE A 68 -1.13 8.03 -15.33
N ALA A 69 -2.05 8.97 -15.57
CA ALA A 69 -3.34 8.60 -16.11
C ALA A 69 -2.99 7.81 -17.37
N LEU A 70 -3.19 6.50 -17.33
CA LEU A 70 -3.28 5.70 -18.54
C LEU A 70 -4.44 6.33 -19.31
N ARG A 71 -4.13 7.28 -20.18
CA ARG A 71 -5.11 7.86 -21.09
C ARG A 71 -5.72 6.66 -21.81
N PRO A 72 -7.05 6.51 -21.85
CA PRO A 72 -7.64 5.45 -22.65
C PRO A 72 -7.04 5.55 -24.04
N ARG A 73 -6.47 4.44 -24.52
CA ARG A 73 -5.91 4.31 -25.86
C ARG A 73 -7.03 4.73 -26.80
N LYS A 74 -6.92 5.90 -27.42
CA LYS A 74 -7.85 6.35 -28.44
C LYS A 74 -7.87 5.24 -29.49
N GLU A 75 -8.97 4.50 -29.60
CA GLU A 75 -9.19 3.58 -30.70
C GLU A 75 -9.10 4.39 -31.98
N ILE A 76 -8.01 4.19 -32.72
CA ILE A 76 -7.83 4.75 -34.05
C ILE A 76 -8.77 3.90 -34.92
N HIS A 77 -9.97 4.40 -35.18
CA HIS A 77 -10.82 3.84 -36.22
C HIS A 77 -10.10 4.06 -37.57
N PRO A 78 -9.80 2.99 -38.33
CA PRO A 78 -9.31 3.15 -39.69
C PRO A 78 -10.44 3.71 -40.57
N THR A 79 -10.06 4.65 -41.42
CA THR A 79 -10.92 5.36 -42.39
C THR A 79 -11.27 4.47 -43.56
#